data_AF-I8QMH2-F1
#
_entry.id   AF-I8QMH2-F1
#
_cell.length_a   1.000
_cell.length_b   1.000
_cell.length_c   1.000
_cell.angle_alpha   90.00
_cell.angle_beta   90.00
_cell.angle_gamma   90.00
#
_symmetry.space_group_name_H-M   'P 1'
#
loop_
_entity.id
_entity.type
_entity.pdbx_description
1 polymer ?
#
loop_
_entity_poly.entity_id
_entity_poly.type
_entity_poly.pdbx_seq_one_letter_code
_entity_poly.pdbx_strand_id
1 'polypeptide(L)'
;MDLTTWDGHVRVDYVPDRAQLQLTLITTVPTVEADIRPGLRAGFAVDDPDGPPAFVGLTLVAGRVPGELRDLVGARLVPVAEQVIDGPRRTRWTRIDVRSVHALAAAWAPYRDRVLSGAAGSGDGDDGDGDGDGDGDGGTSSPPAGRWEEGLWALLAVEDLRQALAELPAPELTLLSSDATVDAPGYQDPSVGDEEADDDDEDEEERVAPVAASGRWPLPPELADQASIEPELTWELRGGVVHILATSTGLATSTGLATSTDPAAVGSRSPRPPQVSFDDGTGRWQSFVPRNDGRLHAEIGSSAEPDRLPAIRIRVMTSDTVLP
;
A
#
# COMPACT_ATOMS: atom_id res chain seq x y z
N MET A 1 1.94 13.26 -27.09
CA MET A 1 2.61 13.45 -25.79
C MET A 1 2.00 12.38 -24.92
N ASP A 2 2.69 11.25 -24.81
CA ASP A 2 2.16 10.07 -24.13
C ASP A 2 2.12 10.36 -22.63
N LEU A 3 0.90 10.32 -22.06
CA LEU A 3 0.67 10.25 -20.63
C LEU A 3 1.22 8.91 -20.18
N THR A 4 2.47 8.89 -19.75
CA THR A 4 3.06 7.71 -19.13
C THR A 4 2.25 7.35 -17.89
N THR A 5 1.62 6.17 -17.88
CA THR A 5 0.80 5.56 -16.81
C THR A 5 1.57 5.25 -15.51
N TRP A 6 2.71 5.90 -15.34
CA TRP A 6 3.72 5.63 -14.33
C TRP A 6 3.83 6.86 -13.43
N ASP A 7 4.02 6.65 -12.12
CA ASP A 7 4.23 7.74 -11.14
C ASP A 7 5.60 8.47 -11.29
N GLY A 8 6.35 8.14 -12.35
CA GLY A 8 7.65 8.70 -12.69
C GLY A 8 8.83 8.07 -11.95
N HIS A 9 8.60 7.09 -11.07
CA HIS A 9 9.64 6.56 -10.20
C HIS A 9 9.65 5.03 -10.19
N VAL A 10 10.85 4.47 -10.04
CA VAL A 10 11.00 3.06 -9.67
C VAL A 10 11.43 3.00 -8.22
N ARG A 11 10.76 2.13 -7.47
CA ARG A 11 11.10 1.81 -6.10
C ARG A 11 12.04 0.62 -6.09
N VAL A 12 13.11 0.70 -5.31
CA VAL A 12 14.05 -0.41 -5.07
C VAL A 12 13.97 -0.77 -3.61
N ASP A 13 13.56 -1.99 -3.28
CA ASP A 13 13.37 -2.50 -1.92
C ASP A 13 14.29 -3.70 -1.66
N TYR A 14 14.85 -3.80 -0.46
CA TYR A 14 15.56 -4.99 0.00
C TYR A 14 14.79 -5.70 1.14
N VAL A 15 14.41 -6.95 0.88
CA VAL A 15 13.73 -7.87 1.79
C VAL A 15 14.78 -8.84 2.38
N PRO A 16 15.27 -8.59 3.60
CA PRO A 16 16.45 -9.26 4.14
C PRO A 16 16.25 -10.75 4.42
N ASP A 17 15.07 -11.12 4.89
CA ASP A 17 14.76 -12.48 5.35
C ASP A 17 14.70 -13.47 4.19
N ARG A 18 14.40 -12.97 2.98
CA ARG A 18 14.42 -13.73 1.72
C ARG A 18 15.71 -13.55 0.93
N ALA A 19 16.63 -12.74 1.46
CA ALA A 19 17.75 -12.20 0.71
C ALA A 19 17.28 -11.72 -0.68
N GLN A 20 16.21 -10.94 -0.76
CA GLN A 20 15.58 -10.59 -2.04
C GLN A 20 15.60 -9.09 -2.27
N LEU A 21 15.99 -8.66 -3.47
CA LEU A 21 15.85 -7.28 -3.94
C LEU A 21 14.64 -7.20 -4.88
N GLN A 22 13.81 -6.19 -4.71
CA GLN A 22 12.65 -5.92 -5.56
C GLN A 22 12.81 -4.55 -6.21
N LEU A 23 12.55 -4.46 -7.51
CA LEU A 23 12.43 -3.21 -8.24
C LEU A 23 10.99 -3.13 -8.75
N THR A 24 10.25 -2.14 -8.32
CA THR A 24 8.83 -2.00 -8.63
C THR A 24 8.58 -0.63 -9.24
N LEU A 25 8.10 -0.63 -10.46
CA LEU A 25 7.58 0.54 -11.14
C LEU A 25 6.07 0.56 -10.88
N ILE A 26 5.60 1.57 -10.15
CA ILE A 26 4.20 1.65 -9.73
C ILE A 26 3.35 2.00 -10.96
N THR A 27 2.37 1.14 -11.26
CA THR A 27 1.51 1.23 -12.43
C THR A 27 0.10 0.81 -12.13
N THR A 28 -0.83 1.43 -12.84
CA THR A 28 -2.25 1.04 -12.87
C THR A 28 -2.56 0.08 -14.02
N VAL A 29 -1.61 -0.16 -14.92
CA VAL A 29 -1.78 -1.06 -16.06
C VAL A 29 -1.67 -2.51 -15.59
N PRO A 30 -2.53 -3.43 -16.06
CA PRO A 30 -2.39 -4.85 -15.77
C PRO A 30 -0.98 -5.36 -16.09
N THR A 31 -0.39 -6.11 -15.16
CA THR A 31 0.95 -6.70 -15.31
C THR A 31 0.88 -8.21 -15.36
N VAL A 32 1.69 -8.81 -16.23
CA VAL A 32 1.93 -10.25 -16.25
C VAL A 32 3.30 -10.53 -15.67
N GLU A 33 3.35 -11.37 -14.65
CA GLU A 33 4.58 -11.79 -14.01
C GLU A 33 4.95 -13.24 -14.33
N ALA A 34 6.25 -13.50 -14.49
CA ALA A 34 6.76 -14.86 -14.58
C ALA A 34 8.18 -14.98 -14.01
N ASP A 35 8.50 -16.20 -13.57
CA ASP A 35 9.87 -16.58 -13.26
C ASP A 35 10.65 -16.78 -14.57
N ILE A 36 11.61 -15.89 -14.82
CA ILE A 36 12.42 -15.92 -16.04
C ILE A 36 13.49 -17.01 -15.94
N ARG A 37 14.11 -17.13 -14.75
CA ARG A 37 15.15 -18.09 -14.40
C ARG A 37 15.26 -18.20 -12.88
N PRO A 38 15.96 -19.23 -12.34
CA PRO A 38 16.11 -19.37 -10.90
C PRO A 38 16.63 -18.08 -10.24
N GLY A 39 15.89 -17.57 -9.26
CA GLY A 39 16.23 -16.34 -8.53
C GLY A 39 15.95 -15.03 -9.29
N LEU A 40 15.28 -15.08 -10.45
CA LEU A 40 14.85 -13.89 -11.18
C LEU A 40 13.39 -14.01 -11.65
N ARG A 41 12.56 -13.11 -11.14
CA ARG A 41 11.16 -12.90 -11.55
C ARG A 41 11.03 -11.51 -12.16
N ALA A 42 10.20 -11.37 -13.18
CA ALA A 42 9.85 -10.05 -13.69
C ALA A 42 8.38 -9.97 -14.10
N GLY A 43 7.83 -8.76 -13.99
CA GLY A 43 6.51 -8.37 -14.44
C GLY A 43 6.60 -7.34 -15.55
N PHE A 44 5.73 -7.46 -16.55
CA PHE A 44 5.62 -6.52 -17.66
C PHE A 44 4.18 -6.04 -17.79
N ALA A 45 3.99 -4.75 -18.06
CA ALA A 45 2.68 -4.20 -18.36
C ALA A 45 2.19 -4.72 -19.72
N VAL A 46 0.93 -5.16 -19.77
CA VAL A 46 0.34 -5.76 -20.98
C VAL A 46 0.25 -4.73 -22.11
N ASP A 47 -0.11 -3.49 -21.77
CA ASP A 47 -0.33 -2.41 -22.74
C ASP A 47 0.92 -1.55 -23.00
N ASP A 48 2.09 -1.93 -22.46
CA ASP A 48 3.36 -1.27 -22.72
C ASP A 48 4.38 -2.27 -23.31
N PRO A 49 4.23 -2.63 -24.60
CA PRO A 49 5.06 -3.63 -25.26
C PRO A 49 6.51 -3.17 -25.47
N ASP A 50 6.83 -1.90 -25.25
CA ASP A 50 8.18 -1.36 -25.37
C ASP A 50 8.78 -0.94 -24.01
N GLY A 51 7.99 -0.96 -22.96
CA GLY A 51 8.34 -0.51 -21.62
C GLY A 51 9.38 -1.38 -20.91
N PRO A 52 10.00 -0.82 -19.85
CA PRO A 52 10.80 -1.61 -18.91
C PRO A 52 9.91 -2.60 -18.14
N PRO A 53 10.52 -3.57 -17.42
CA PRO A 53 9.75 -4.37 -16.48
C PRO A 53 9.06 -3.48 -15.44
N ALA A 54 7.76 -3.71 -15.24
CA ALA A 54 6.96 -3.10 -14.19
C ALA A 54 7.36 -3.63 -12.80
N PHE A 55 7.89 -4.86 -12.76
CA PHE A 55 8.38 -5.50 -11.55
C PHE A 55 9.63 -6.32 -11.86
N VAL A 56 10.61 -6.34 -10.96
CA VAL A 56 11.76 -7.23 -10.99
C VAL A 56 12.04 -7.73 -9.58
N GLY A 57 11.94 -9.04 -9.36
CA GLY A 57 12.34 -9.70 -8.12
C GLY A 57 13.63 -10.48 -8.32
N LEU A 58 14.64 -10.24 -7.48
CA LEU A 58 15.97 -10.83 -7.55
C LEU A 58 16.33 -11.50 -6.23
N THR A 59 16.69 -12.78 -6.26
CA THR A 59 17.30 -13.45 -5.11
C THR A 59 18.78 -13.13 -5.08
N LEU A 60 19.25 -12.61 -3.94
CA LEU A 60 20.64 -12.28 -3.67
C LEU A 60 21.40 -13.52 -3.21
N VAL A 61 22.66 -13.58 -3.62
CA VAL A 61 23.60 -14.61 -3.16
C VAL A 61 24.62 -13.93 -2.26
N ALA A 62 24.72 -14.38 -1.00
CA ALA A 62 25.57 -13.77 0.02
C ALA A 62 25.33 -12.25 0.19
N GLY A 63 24.07 -11.80 0.08
CA GLY A 63 23.71 -10.38 0.24
C GLY A 63 24.19 -9.49 -0.91
N ARG A 64 24.42 -10.06 -2.10
CA ARG A 64 24.84 -9.32 -3.29
C ARG A 64 23.99 -9.70 -4.50
N VAL A 65 23.82 -8.75 -5.41
CA VAL A 65 23.21 -9.00 -6.73
C VAL A 65 24.14 -9.95 -7.50
N PRO A 66 23.66 -11.14 -7.92
CA PRO A 66 24.46 -12.11 -8.64
C PRO A 66 25.07 -11.51 -9.92
N GLY A 67 26.31 -11.87 -10.23
CA GLY A 67 27.08 -11.26 -11.33
C GLY A 67 26.34 -11.30 -12.67
N GLU A 68 25.73 -12.44 -12.98
CA GLU A 68 24.94 -12.67 -14.20
C GLU A 68 23.62 -11.90 -14.27
N LEU A 69 23.18 -11.29 -13.16
CA LEU A 69 21.97 -10.45 -13.08
C LEU A 69 22.31 -8.96 -13.10
N ARG A 70 23.56 -8.58 -12.82
CA ARG A 70 24.00 -7.17 -12.80
C ARG A 70 23.81 -6.48 -14.15
N ASP A 71 23.99 -7.20 -15.25
CA ASP A 71 23.78 -6.64 -16.60
C ASP A 71 22.30 -6.36 -16.88
N LEU A 72 21.38 -7.19 -16.38
CA LEU A 72 19.94 -6.96 -16.54
C LEU A 72 19.41 -5.84 -15.65
N VAL A 73 19.90 -5.78 -14.40
CA VAL A 73 19.60 -4.68 -13.48
C VAL A 73 20.22 -3.38 -14.00
N GLY A 74 21.34 -3.48 -14.71
CA GLY A 74 22.01 -2.39 -15.38
C GLY A 74 22.96 -1.63 -14.47
N ALA A 75 24.02 -1.08 -15.08
CA ALA A 75 25.12 -0.43 -14.38
C ALA A 75 24.71 0.75 -13.49
N ARG A 76 23.57 1.39 -13.78
CA ARG A 76 23.04 2.49 -12.98
C ARG A 76 22.29 2.04 -11.73
N LEU A 77 21.57 0.92 -11.80
CA LEU A 77 20.74 0.47 -10.68
C LEU A 77 21.50 -0.42 -9.71
N VAL A 78 22.53 -1.12 -10.18
CA VAL A 78 23.35 -1.99 -9.32
C VAL A 78 23.95 -1.24 -8.12
N PRO A 79 24.58 -0.06 -8.25
CA PRO A 79 25.09 0.69 -7.09
C PRO A 79 23.98 1.11 -6.12
N VAL A 80 22.82 1.50 -6.65
CA VAL A 80 21.65 1.88 -5.85
C VAL A 80 21.12 0.69 -5.07
N ALA A 81 20.98 -0.47 -5.73
CA ALA A 81 20.60 -1.72 -5.11
C ALA A 81 21.57 -2.12 -4.00
N GLU A 82 22.88 -2.04 -4.23
CA GLU A 82 23.90 -2.36 -3.23
C GLU A 82 23.84 -1.40 -2.03
N GLN A 83 23.62 -0.11 -2.27
CA GLN A 83 23.40 0.87 -1.20
C GLN A 83 22.16 0.53 -0.36
N VAL A 84 21.06 0.14 -1.00
CA VAL A 84 19.82 -0.27 -0.32
C VAL A 84 20.03 -1.54 0.50
N ILE A 85 20.79 -2.51 -0.03
CA ILE A 85 21.11 -3.77 0.65
C ILE A 85 21.99 -3.52 1.89
N ASP A 86 23.02 -2.69 1.75
CA ASP A 86 23.98 -2.37 2.82
C ASP A 86 23.41 -1.35 3.83
N GLY A 87 22.28 -0.73 3.52
CA GLY A 87 21.63 0.28 4.36
C GLY A 87 21.04 -0.25 5.68
N PRO A 88 20.88 0.62 6.69
CA PRO A 88 20.18 0.28 7.93
C PRO A 88 18.73 -0.12 7.64
N ARG A 89 18.14 -0.99 8.49
CA ARG A 89 16.81 -1.58 8.26
C ARG A 89 15.72 -0.57 7.88
N ARG A 90 15.74 0.62 8.49
CA ARG A 90 14.76 1.69 8.25
C ARG A 90 14.89 2.39 6.88
N THR A 91 15.98 2.17 6.15
CA THR A 91 16.28 2.77 4.85
C THR A 91 16.59 1.72 3.79
N ARG A 92 16.06 0.51 3.94
CA ARG A 92 16.22 -0.61 2.96
C ARG A 92 15.28 -0.48 1.76
N TRP A 93 15.06 0.75 1.35
CA TRP A 93 14.42 1.05 0.08
C TRP A 93 14.85 2.44 -0.41
N THR A 94 14.69 2.71 -1.70
CA THR A 94 14.90 4.03 -2.29
C THR A 94 14.06 4.22 -3.55
N ARG A 95 13.94 5.47 -3.99
CA ARG A 95 13.32 5.85 -5.26
C ARG A 95 14.37 6.33 -6.24
N ILE A 96 14.15 5.96 -7.49
CA ILE A 96 14.97 6.37 -8.62
C ILE A 96 14.06 6.86 -9.75
N ASP A 97 14.55 7.80 -10.53
CA ASP A 97 13.84 8.33 -11.69
C ASP A 97 13.63 7.23 -12.75
N VAL A 98 12.41 7.11 -13.28
CA VAL A 98 12.03 6.10 -14.29
C VAL A 98 12.91 6.13 -15.54
N ARG A 99 13.47 7.27 -15.93
CA ARG A 99 14.40 7.37 -17.07
C ARG A 99 15.66 6.53 -16.86
N SER A 100 16.03 6.30 -15.60
CA SER A 100 17.15 5.41 -15.24
C SER A 100 16.84 3.94 -15.55
N VAL A 101 15.56 3.57 -15.59
CA VAL A 101 15.07 2.21 -15.84
C VAL A 101 14.62 2.04 -17.30
N HIS A 102 14.16 3.11 -17.95
CA HIS A 102 13.77 3.07 -19.37
C HIS A 102 14.93 2.67 -20.30
N ALA A 103 16.17 3.01 -19.92
CA ALA A 103 17.37 2.54 -20.62
C ALA A 103 17.56 1.01 -20.56
N LEU A 104 16.91 0.34 -19.60
CA LEU A 104 16.94 -1.11 -19.45
C LEU A 104 15.91 -1.81 -20.34
N ALA A 105 14.88 -1.13 -20.82
CA ALA A 105 13.80 -1.73 -21.60
C ALA A 105 14.32 -2.59 -22.77
N ALA A 106 15.35 -2.12 -23.47
CA ALA A 106 16.00 -2.88 -24.55
C ALA A 106 16.68 -4.17 -24.07
N ALA A 107 17.31 -4.16 -22.89
CA ALA A 107 17.96 -5.35 -22.31
C ALA A 107 16.92 -6.39 -21.83
N TRP A 108 15.72 -5.93 -21.47
CA TRP A 108 14.63 -6.78 -21.00
C TRP A 108 13.69 -7.28 -22.12
N ALA A 109 13.75 -6.70 -23.32
CA ALA A 109 12.87 -7.04 -24.44
C ALA A 109 12.76 -8.55 -24.72
N PRO A 110 13.86 -9.35 -24.76
CA PRO A 110 13.74 -10.79 -25.02
C PRO A 110 12.95 -11.55 -23.95
N TYR A 111 12.96 -11.08 -22.71
CA TYR A 111 12.22 -11.68 -21.61
C TYR A 111 10.76 -11.25 -21.62
N ARG A 112 10.50 -9.97 -21.93
CA ARG A 112 9.15 -9.43 -22.07
C ARG A 112 8.34 -10.22 -23.09
N ASP A 113 8.89 -10.42 -24.29
CA ASP A 113 8.21 -11.16 -25.35
C ASP A 113 7.84 -12.58 -24.89
N ARG A 114 8.73 -13.23 -24.16
CA ARG A 114 8.49 -14.56 -23.59
C ARG A 114 7.39 -14.55 -22.53
N VAL A 115 7.40 -13.60 -21.60
CA VAL A 115 6.40 -13.51 -20.52
C VAL A 115 5.02 -13.19 -21.08
N LEU A 116 4.93 -12.18 -21.95
CA LEU A 116 3.65 -11.76 -22.54
C LEU A 116 3.08 -12.83 -23.49
N SER A 117 3.92 -13.53 -24.26
CA SER A 117 3.46 -14.64 -25.12
C SER A 117 2.96 -15.84 -24.32
N GLY A 118 3.57 -16.13 -23.16
CA GLY A 118 3.13 -17.20 -22.27
C GLY A 118 1.74 -16.96 -21.67
N ALA A 119 1.40 -15.68 -21.43
CA ALA A 119 0.07 -15.29 -20.98
C ALA A 119 -0.99 -15.53 -22.06
N ALA A 120 -0.71 -15.11 -23.30
CA ALA A 120 -1.61 -15.28 -24.43
C ALA A 120 -1.90 -16.76 -24.75
N GLY A 121 -0.92 -17.64 -24.58
CA GLY A 121 -1.08 -19.08 -24.83
C GLY A 121 -1.75 -19.86 -23.69
N SER A 122 -1.95 -19.24 -22.52
CA SER A 122 -2.61 -19.89 -21.37
C SER A 122 -4.13 -19.65 -21.35
N GLY A 123 -4.64 -18.84 -22.29
CA GLY A 123 -6.03 -18.43 -22.35
C GLY A 123 -6.96 -19.33 -23.16
N ASP A 124 -6.48 -20.40 -23.79
CA ASP A 124 -7.28 -21.13 -24.79
C ASP A 124 -7.28 -22.65 -24.61
N GLY A 125 -8.50 -23.15 -24.40
CA GLY A 125 -8.83 -24.56 -24.23
C GLY A 125 -10.25 -24.81 -23.70
N ASP A 126 -11.14 -23.81 -23.68
CA ASP A 126 -12.56 -24.00 -23.41
C ASP A 126 -13.37 -23.39 -24.56
N ASP A 127 -13.48 -24.14 -25.66
CA ASP A 127 -14.30 -23.86 -26.84
C ASP A 127 -15.80 -23.96 -26.50
N GLY A 128 -16.28 -23.08 -25.62
CA GLY A 128 -17.68 -22.94 -25.28
C GLY A 128 -18.39 -21.98 -26.23
N ASP A 129 -18.95 -22.52 -27.32
CA ASP A 129 -19.91 -21.82 -28.19
C ASP A 129 -21.05 -21.23 -27.35
N GLY A 130 -20.99 -19.93 -27.07
CA GLY A 130 -21.95 -19.22 -26.24
C GLY A 130 -22.29 -17.84 -26.79
N ASP A 131 -23.27 -17.79 -27.69
CA ASP A 131 -23.90 -16.56 -28.17
C ASP A 131 -24.57 -15.83 -26.98
N GLY A 132 -23.88 -14.85 -26.41
CA GLY A 132 -24.35 -14.07 -25.28
C GLY A 132 -24.15 -12.57 -25.50
N ASP A 133 -25.19 -11.89 -25.96
CA ASP A 133 -25.32 -10.44 -25.96
C ASP A 133 -25.29 -9.94 -24.51
N GLY A 134 -24.09 -9.64 -24.00
CA GLY A 134 -23.85 -9.17 -22.63
C GLY A 134 -23.47 -7.70 -22.60
N ASP A 135 -24.41 -6.87 -22.13
CA ASP A 135 -24.18 -5.47 -21.78
C ASP A 135 -22.90 -5.33 -20.94
N GLY A 136 -22.00 -4.45 -21.39
CA GLY A 136 -20.70 -4.20 -20.79
C GLY A 136 -20.84 -3.60 -19.39
N ASP A 137 -21.03 -4.46 -18.41
CA ASP A 137 -20.86 -4.14 -17.00
C ASP A 137 -19.40 -3.72 -16.81
N GLY A 138 -19.20 -2.46 -16.40
CA GLY A 138 -17.89 -1.87 -16.18
C GLY A 138 -17.19 -2.61 -15.07
N GLY A 139 -16.53 -3.72 -15.42
CA GLY A 139 -15.92 -4.64 -14.49
C GLY A 139 -15.06 -3.87 -13.51
N THR A 140 -15.48 -3.86 -12.25
CA THR A 140 -14.71 -3.33 -11.15
C THR A 140 -13.43 -4.14 -11.09
N SER A 141 -12.37 -3.64 -11.72
CA SER A 141 -11.06 -4.25 -11.69
C SER A 141 -10.64 -4.35 -10.23
N SER A 142 -10.51 -5.57 -9.71
CA SER A 142 -10.02 -5.78 -8.36
C SER A 142 -8.69 -5.03 -8.20
N PRO A 143 -8.49 -4.32 -7.09
CA PRO A 143 -7.27 -3.55 -6.86
C PRO A 143 -6.03 -4.47 -6.94
N PRO A 144 -4.90 -3.98 -7.45
CA PRO A 144 -3.65 -4.73 -7.44
C PRO A 144 -3.30 -5.15 -6.01
N ALA A 145 -3.04 -6.45 -5.83
CA ALA A 145 -2.79 -7.04 -4.52
C ALA A 145 -1.56 -7.95 -4.56
N GLY A 146 -0.90 -8.08 -3.42
CA GLY A 146 0.29 -8.90 -3.29
C GLY A 146 0.43 -9.55 -1.92
N ARG A 147 1.30 -10.55 -1.86
CA ARG A 147 1.74 -11.23 -0.64
C ARG A 147 3.16 -10.80 -0.30
N TRP A 148 3.43 -10.59 0.98
CA TRP A 148 4.79 -10.46 1.51
C TRP A 148 4.98 -11.39 2.72
N GLU A 149 6.14 -11.39 3.35
CA GLU A 149 6.41 -12.31 4.46
C GLU A 149 5.54 -12.05 5.69
N GLU A 150 5.25 -10.80 5.96
CA GLU A 150 4.50 -10.39 7.14
C GLU A 150 2.99 -10.38 6.89
N GLY A 151 2.47 -10.87 5.74
CA GLY A 151 1.03 -10.87 5.39
C GLY A 151 0.63 -10.39 3.98
N LEU A 152 -0.47 -9.64 3.89
CA LEU A 152 -1.11 -9.23 2.62
C LEU A 152 -1.08 -7.72 2.46
N TRP A 153 -1.04 -7.25 1.21
CA TRP A 153 -1.23 -5.84 0.88
C TRP A 153 -2.07 -5.65 -0.38
N ALA A 154 -2.72 -4.50 -0.49
CA ALA A 154 -3.41 -4.06 -1.70
C ALA A 154 -3.20 -2.55 -1.94
N LEU A 155 -3.18 -2.15 -3.21
CA LEU A 155 -3.17 -0.76 -3.66
C LEU A 155 -4.61 -0.31 -3.91
N LEU A 156 -5.03 0.74 -3.22
CA LEU A 156 -6.32 1.37 -3.41
C LEU A 156 -6.15 2.47 -4.46
N ALA A 157 -7.09 2.52 -5.40
CA ALA A 157 -7.19 3.61 -6.36
C ALA A 157 -7.35 4.94 -5.61
N VAL A 158 -6.79 6.02 -6.17
CA VAL A 158 -6.88 7.37 -5.56
C VAL A 158 -7.52 8.37 -6.51
N GLU A 159 -7.94 7.93 -7.69
CA GLU A 159 -8.51 8.77 -8.73
C GLU A 159 -9.80 9.43 -8.28
N ASP A 160 -10.67 8.69 -7.58
CA ASP A 160 -11.91 9.20 -6.99
C ASP A 160 -11.63 10.22 -5.87
N LEU A 161 -10.64 9.94 -5.03
CA LEU A 161 -10.18 10.87 -3.98
C LEU A 161 -9.54 12.14 -4.57
N ARG A 162 -8.70 12.02 -5.60
CA ARG A 162 -8.10 13.17 -6.30
C ARG A 162 -9.17 14.01 -6.97
N GLN A 163 -10.16 13.38 -7.61
CA GLN A 163 -11.29 14.09 -8.20
C GLN A 163 -12.08 14.84 -7.12
N ALA A 164 -12.41 14.17 -6.02
CA ALA A 164 -13.11 14.80 -4.91
C ALA A 164 -12.34 16.02 -4.36
N LEU A 165 -11.02 15.91 -4.20
CA LEU A 165 -10.18 17.03 -3.75
C LEU A 165 -10.15 18.20 -4.74
N ALA A 166 -10.15 17.92 -6.05
CA ALA A 166 -10.18 18.95 -7.09
C ALA A 166 -11.49 19.75 -7.12
N GLU A 167 -12.59 19.15 -6.64
CA GLU A 167 -13.91 19.79 -6.57
C GLU A 167 -14.11 20.66 -5.31
N LEU A 168 -13.21 20.57 -4.34
CA LEU A 168 -13.31 21.34 -3.09
C LEU A 168 -12.94 22.80 -3.27
N PRO A 169 -13.63 23.72 -2.56
CA PRO A 169 -13.24 25.11 -2.53
C PRO A 169 -11.85 25.28 -1.90
N ALA A 170 -10.99 26.11 -2.53
CA ALA A 170 -9.63 26.43 -2.08
C ALA A 170 -9.40 26.64 -0.56
N PRO A 171 -10.30 27.29 0.23
CA PRO A 171 -10.12 27.40 1.68
C PRO A 171 -10.02 26.04 2.40
N GLU A 172 -10.67 24.99 1.90
CA GLU A 172 -10.61 23.65 2.51
C GLU A 172 -9.32 22.90 2.17
N LEU A 173 -8.63 23.28 1.08
CA LEU A 173 -7.35 22.69 0.67
C LEU A 173 -6.16 23.17 1.51
N THR A 174 -6.27 24.33 2.16
CA THR A 174 -5.16 24.93 2.94
C THR A 174 -4.82 24.09 4.20
N LEU A 175 -5.76 23.24 4.64
CA LEU A 175 -5.56 22.32 5.75
C LEU A 175 -4.70 21.09 5.40
N LEU A 176 -4.55 20.76 4.11
CA LEU A 176 -3.76 19.60 3.64
C LEU A 176 -2.23 19.83 3.73
N SER A 177 -1.77 21.07 3.59
CA SER A 177 -0.33 21.41 3.57
C SER A 177 0.23 21.80 4.94
N SER A 178 -0.60 21.80 5.98
CA SER A 178 -0.13 22.10 7.32
C SER A 178 0.59 20.87 7.84
N ASP A 179 1.82 21.06 8.31
CA ASP A 179 2.71 20.10 8.97
C ASP A 179 2.10 19.68 10.33
N ALA A 180 0.83 19.27 10.31
CA ALA A 180 0.11 18.67 11.41
C ALA A 180 0.77 17.31 11.62
N THR A 181 1.86 17.33 12.37
CA THR A 181 2.20 16.24 13.26
C THR A 181 0.92 15.90 14.00
N VAL A 182 0.22 14.87 13.50
CA VAL A 182 -0.74 14.11 14.29
C VAL A 182 0.04 13.72 15.52
N ASP A 183 -0.17 14.44 16.62
CA ASP A 183 0.49 14.17 17.89
C ASP A 183 0.11 12.73 18.25
N ALA A 184 1.09 11.83 18.12
CA ALA A 184 0.96 10.50 18.64
C ALA A 184 0.58 10.66 20.12
N PRO A 185 -0.45 9.96 20.62
CA PRO A 185 -0.99 10.18 21.96
C PRO A 185 0.15 10.17 22.99
N GLY A 186 0.41 11.35 23.53
CA GLY A 186 1.60 11.67 24.31
C GLY A 186 1.68 10.84 25.57
N TYR A 187 2.83 10.20 25.77
CA TYR A 187 3.24 9.62 27.04
C TYR A 187 3.44 10.77 28.03
N GLN A 188 2.48 11.02 28.92
CA GLN A 188 2.59 12.04 29.96
C GLN A 188 3.67 11.63 30.97
N ASP A 189 4.66 12.51 31.15
CA ASP A 189 5.70 12.41 32.19
C ASP A 189 5.10 12.79 33.55
N PRO A 190 5.02 11.87 34.53
CA PRO A 190 4.41 12.13 35.82
C PRO A 190 5.44 12.79 36.76
N SER A 191 5.77 14.06 36.57
CA SER A 191 6.63 14.80 37.52
C SER A 191 6.50 16.34 37.43
N VAL A 192 5.29 16.88 37.62
CA VAL A 192 5.05 18.27 38.07
C VAL A 192 3.71 18.22 38.80
N GLY A 193 3.60 18.36 40.13
CA GLY A 193 3.82 19.58 40.90
C GLY A 193 2.44 20.23 41.16
N ASP A 194 1.88 19.98 42.35
CA ASP A 194 0.59 20.50 42.83
C ASP A 194 0.47 22.02 42.64
N GLU A 195 -0.29 22.47 41.64
CA GLU A 195 -0.88 23.81 41.61
C GLU A 195 -2.37 23.64 41.27
N GLU A 196 -3.22 23.94 42.26
CA GLU A 196 -4.67 23.98 42.13
C GLU A 196 -5.05 25.15 41.21
N ALA A 197 -5.20 24.86 39.92
CA ALA A 197 -5.94 25.69 38.99
C ALA A 197 -7.35 25.11 38.87
N ASP A 198 -8.36 25.93 39.19
CA ASP A 198 -9.76 25.69 38.85
C ASP A 198 -9.90 25.74 37.31
N ASP A 199 -9.59 24.61 36.65
CA ASP A 199 -9.89 24.39 35.24
C ASP A 199 -11.39 24.09 35.10
N ASP A 200 -12.16 25.17 34.91
CA ASP A 200 -13.44 25.15 34.19
C ASP A 200 -13.12 24.76 32.73
N ASP A 201 -12.78 23.48 32.52
CA ASP A 201 -12.73 22.84 31.20
C ASP A 201 -14.17 22.74 30.71
N GLU A 202 -14.70 23.88 30.24
CA GLU A 202 -15.88 23.89 29.39
C GLU A 202 -15.61 22.90 28.26
N ASP A 203 -16.37 21.79 28.26
CA ASP A 203 -16.37 20.75 27.25
C ASP A 203 -16.31 21.40 25.85
N GLU A 204 -15.10 21.58 25.31
CA GLU A 204 -14.90 21.90 23.91
C GLU A 204 -15.36 20.64 23.18
N GLU A 205 -16.68 20.55 22.93
CA GLU A 205 -17.29 19.57 22.06
C GLU A 205 -16.47 19.60 20.78
N GLU A 206 -15.57 18.62 20.64
CA GLU A 206 -14.61 18.51 19.56
C GLU A 206 -15.41 18.65 18.27
N ARG A 207 -15.34 19.83 17.65
CA ARG A 207 -16.16 20.16 16.49
C ARG A 207 -15.63 19.35 15.32
N VAL A 208 -16.12 18.12 15.20
CA VAL A 208 -15.78 17.22 14.12
C VAL A 208 -16.13 17.91 12.81
N ALA A 209 -15.12 18.17 11.97
CA ALA A 209 -15.33 18.80 10.69
C ALA A 209 -16.37 18.00 9.86
N PRO A 210 -17.26 18.68 9.12
CA PRO A 210 -18.23 18.01 8.27
C PRO A 210 -17.51 17.19 7.19
N VAL A 211 -18.18 16.15 6.69
CA VAL A 211 -17.70 15.37 5.54
C VAL A 211 -17.78 16.26 4.31
N ALA A 212 -16.62 16.54 3.71
CA ALA A 212 -16.52 17.32 2.48
C ALA A 212 -16.74 16.43 1.25
N ALA A 213 -16.22 15.20 1.28
CA ALA A 213 -16.40 14.20 0.24
C ALA A 213 -16.29 12.78 0.81
N SER A 214 -16.83 11.78 0.09
CA SER A 214 -16.72 10.38 0.50
C SER A 214 -16.79 9.44 -0.71
N GLY A 215 -16.19 8.26 -0.57
CA GLY A 215 -16.28 7.20 -1.56
C GLY A 215 -15.99 5.83 -0.96
N ARG A 216 -15.83 4.84 -1.84
CA ARG A 216 -15.66 3.44 -1.46
C ARG A 216 -14.56 2.79 -2.28
N TRP A 217 -13.75 1.96 -1.65
CA TRP A 217 -12.75 1.14 -2.32
C TRP A 217 -13.03 -0.34 -2.09
N PRO A 218 -13.14 -1.15 -3.16
CA PRO A 218 -13.20 -2.59 -3.01
C PRO A 218 -11.87 -3.09 -2.44
N LEU A 219 -11.94 -4.17 -1.66
CA LEU A 219 -10.76 -4.90 -1.17
C LEU A 219 -10.73 -6.30 -1.78
N PRO A 220 -9.53 -6.85 -2.01
CA PRO A 220 -9.40 -8.27 -2.34
C PRO A 220 -10.01 -9.11 -1.20
N PRO A 221 -10.88 -10.09 -1.48
CA PRO A 221 -11.54 -10.90 -0.45
C PRO A 221 -10.56 -11.53 0.55
N GLU A 222 -9.42 -12.03 0.06
CA GLU A 222 -8.38 -12.62 0.93
C GLU A 222 -7.84 -11.62 1.97
N LEU A 223 -7.68 -10.35 1.58
CA LEU A 223 -7.19 -9.30 2.47
C LEU A 223 -8.25 -8.92 3.50
N ALA A 224 -9.50 -8.77 3.06
CA ALA A 224 -10.64 -8.46 3.92
C ALA A 224 -10.87 -9.56 4.97
N ASP A 225 -10.83 -10.82 4.55
CA ASP A 225 -10.95 -11.99 5.43
C ASP A 225 -9.82 -12.02 6.47
N GLN A 226 -8.57 -11.82 6.04
CA GLN A 226 -7.43 -11.80 6.96
C GLN A 226 -7.49 -10.62 7.94
N ALA A 227 -8.04 -9.47 7.52
CA ALA A 227 -8.26 -8.30 8.38
C ALA A 227 -9.51 -8.41 9.26
N SER A 228 -10.38 -9.41 9.04
CA SER A 228 -11.69 -9.51 9.69
C SER A 228 -12.54 -8.24 9.49
N ILE A 229 -12.58 -7.74 8.25
CA ILE A 229 -13.39 -6.60 7.82
C ILE A 229 -14.22 -6.96 6.58
N GLU A 230 -15.21 -6.13 6.26
CA GLU A 230 -15.96 -6.25 5.01
C GLU A 230 -15.04 -5.98 3.80
N PRO A 231 -15.31 -6.56 2.61
CA PRO A 231 -14.49 -6.38 1.40
C PRO A 231 -14.66 -5.00 0.74
N GLU A 232 -15.11 -4.00 1.50
CA GLU A 232 -15.30 -2.63 1.06
C GLU A 232 -14.84 -1.67 2.16
N LEU A 233 -13.93 -0.76 1.82
CA LEU A 233 -13.54 0.36 2.66
C LEU A 233 -14.35 1.59 2.27
N THR A 234 -14.78 2.36 3.26
CA THR A 234 -15.29 3.72 3.03
C THR A 234 -14.18 4.71 3.31
N TRP A 235 -14.04 5.74 2.47
CA TRP A 235 -13.19 6.88 2.77
C TRP A 235 -14.03 8.15 2.87
N GLU A 236 -13.64 9.04 3.77
CA GLU A 236 -14.25 10.34 3.98
C GLU A 236 -13.14 11.40 4.06
N LEU A 237 -13.36 12.54 3.43
CA LEU A 237 -12.48 13.68 3.58
C LEU A 237 -13.11 14.68 4.56
N ARG A 238 -12.40 15.01 5.64
CA ARG A 238 -12.83 15.97 6.65
C ARG A 238 -11.67 16.89 6.99
N GLY A 239 -11.87 18.20 6.87
CA GLY A 239 -10.84 19.18 7.23
C GLY A 239 -9.47 18.95 6.58
N GLY A 240 -9.42 18.40 5.36
CA GLY A 240 -8.17 18.08 4.68
C GLY A 240 -7.48 16.79 5.14
N VAL A 241 -8.11 15.94 5.95
CA VAL A 241 -7.59 14.63 6.34
C VAL A 241 -8.45 13.54 5.72
N VAL A 242 -7.82 12.45 5.26
CA VAL A 242 -8.52 11.28 4.73
C VAL A 242 -8.77 10.31 5.87
N HIS A 243 -10.04 10.15 6.22
CA HIS A 243 -10.51 9.16 7.20
C HIS A 243 -10.91 7.90 6.45
N ILE A 244 -10.34 6.77 6.83
CA ILE A 244 -10.63 5.47 6.22
C ILE A 244 -11.36 4.64 7.26
N LEU A 245 -12.52 4.12 6.86
CA LEU A 245 -13.45 3.38 7.69
C LEU A 245 -13.60 1.97 7.13
N ALA A 246 -13.49 0.98 8.01
CA ALA A 246 -13.74 -0.42 7.68
C ALA A 246 -14.82 -0.97 8.62
N THR A 247 -15.80 -1.69 8.11
CA THR A 247 -16.75 -2.42 8.95
C THR A 247 -16.10 -3.71 9.43
N SER A 248 -16.04 -3.97 10.74
CA SER A 248 -15.50 -5.24 11.23
C SER A 248 -16.51 -6.38 11.03
N THR A 249 -16.06 -7.51 10.50
CA THR A 249 -16.86 -8.75 10.38
C THR A 249 -16.64 -9.69 11.57
N GLY A 250 -15.61 -9.44 12.38
CA GLY A 250 -15.32 -10.16 13.62
C GLY A 250 -15.85 -9.43 14.86
N LEU A 251 -16.06 -10.17 15.95
CA LEU A 251 -16.47 -9.69 17.28
C LEU A 251 -15.39 -8.86 18.00
N ALA A 252 -14.75 -7.90 17.32
CA ALA A 252 -13.82 -6.94 17.93
C ALA A 252 -14.57 -5.79 18.64
N THR A 253 -15.79 -6.03 19.13
CA THR A 253 -16.57 -5.08 19.94
C THR A 253 -16.21 -5.13 21.43
N SER A 254 -15.13 -5.82 21.83
CA SER A 254 -14.66 -5.76 23.22
C SER A 254 -13.85 -4.50 23.49
N THR A 255 -14.51 -3.34 23.47
CA THR A 255 -14.14 -2.20 24.35
C THR A 255 -14.40 -2.53 25.84
N GLY A 256 -14.98 -3.70 26.14
CA GLY A 256 -14.96 -4.27 27.47
C GLY A 256 -13.57 -4.82 27.81
N LEU A 257 -12.88 -4.17 28.76
CA LEU A 257 -11.83 -4.78 29.59
C LEU A 257 -12.14 -6.27 29.78
N ALA A 258 -11.45 -7.14 29.04
CA ALA A 258 -11.46 -8.56 29.33
C ALA A 258 -10.62 -8.76 30.59
N THR A 259 -11.23 -8.58 31.76
CA THR A 259 -10.81 -9.20 33.02
C THR A 259 -11.07 -10.71 32.98
N SER A 260 -10.77 -11.35 31.85
CA SER A 260 -10.77 -12.79 31.72
C SER A 260 -9.52 -13.31 32.39
N THR A 261 -9.67 -13.73 33.64
CA THR A 261 -8.67 -14.42 34.46
C THR A 261 -8.44 -15.86 34.03
N ASP A 262 -8.86 -16.28 32.84
CA ASP A 262 -8.60 -17.62 32.33
C ASP A 262 -7.22 -17.69 31.63
N PRO A 263 -6.18 -18.23 32.29
CA PRO A 263 -4.84 -18.33 31.72
C PRO A 263 -4.76 -19.32 30.55
N ALA A 264 -5.79 -20.13 30.29
CA ALA A 264 -5.79 -21.11 29.20
C ALA A 264 -6.23 -20.53 27.84
N ALA A 265 -6.89 -19.37 27.82
CA ALA A 265 -7.32 -18.69 26.59
C ALA A 265 -6.26 -17.71 26.02
N VAL A 266 -5.13 -17.53 26.73
CA VAL A 266 -4.05 -16.56 26.42
C VAL A 266 -3.24 -16.93 25.16
N GLY A 267 -3.56 -18.04 24.50
CA GLY A 267 -2.91 -18.47 23.25
C GLY A 267 -3.52 -17.89 21.97
N SER A 268 -4.72 -17.31 22.01
CA SER A 268 -5.34 -16.74 20.81
C SER A 268 -4.79 -15.34 20.57
N ARG A 269 -3.75 -15.26 19.74
CA ARG A 269 -3.19 -13.98 19.29
C ARG A 269 -4.29 -13.21 18.56
N SER A 270 -4.80 -12.15 19.18
CA SER A 270 -5.72 -11.23 18.52
C SER A 270 -5.12 -10.81 17.18
N PRO A 271 -5.88 -10.88 16.07
CA PRO A 271 -5.39 -10.45 14.78
C PRO A 271 -4.94 -8.98 14.89
N ARG A 272 -3.78 -8.68 14.31
CA ARG A 272 -3.30 -7.30 14.31
C ARG A 272 -4.25 -6.45 13.48
N PRO A 273 -4.55 -5.22 13.91
CA PRO A 273 -5.39 -4.34 13.11
C PRO A 273 -4.73 -4.11 11.74
N PRO A 274 -5.53 -3.99 10.67
CA PRO A 274 -5.00 -3.57 9.39
C PRO A 274 -4.31 -2.21 9.54
N GLN A 275 -3.42 -1.91 8.61
CA GLN A 275 -2.73 -0.63 8.56
C GLN A 275 -2.83 -0.03 7.17
N VAL A 276 -2.88 1.30 7.11
CA VAL A 276 -3.03 2.04 5.86
C VAL A 276 -2.03 3.19 5.78
N SER A 277 -1.59 3.53 4.57
CA SER A 277 -0.56 4.53 4.32
C SER A 277 -0.64 5.03 2.89
N PHE A 278 -0.34 6.31 2.67
CA PHE A 278 0.02 6.78 1.34
C PHE A 278 1.34 6.12 0.90
N ASP A 279 1.44 5.74 -0.37
CA ASP A 279 2.70 5.29 -0.95
C ASP A 279 3.57 6.49 -1.35
N ASP A 280 3.80 7.41 -0.41
CA ASP A 280 4.71 8.55 -0.56
C ASP A 280 6.16 8.21 -0.18
N GLY A 281 6.42 6.97 0.24
CA GLY A 281 7.73 6.53 0.69
C GLY A 281 8.07 6.97 2.12
N THR A 282 7.20 7.65 2.85
CA THR A 282 7.51 8.00 4.25
C THR A 282 7.59 6.79 5.17
N GLY A 283 6.96 5.67 4.76
CA GLY A 283 6.83 4.47 5.58
C GLY A 283 5.95 4.68 6.81
N ARG A 284 5.16 5.77 6.86
CA ARG A 284 4.24 6.09 7.95
C ARG A 284 2.95 5.30 7.76
N TRP A 285 2.84 4.19 8.49
CA TRP A 285 1.64 3.35 8.51
C TRP A 285 0.75 3.73 9.69
N GLN A 286 -0.51 4.04 9.39
CA GLN A 286 -1.52 4.26 10.41
C GLN A 286 -2.26 2.95 10.67
N SER A 287 -2.33 2.55 11.94
CA SER A 287 -3.15 1.41 12.35
C SER A 287 -4.61 1.82 12.44
N PHE A 288 -5.49 0.91 12.02
CA PHE A 288 -6.92 1.04 12.28
C PHE A 288 -7.22 0.90 13.76
N VAL A 289 -8.01 1.82 14.31
CA VAL A 289 -8.46 1.87 15.70
C VAL A 289 -9.95 1.53 15.76
N PRO A 290 -10.40 0.65 16.67
CA PRO A 290 -11.82 0.38 16.85
C PRO A 290 -12.59 1.60 17.34
N ARG A 291 -13.80 1.80 16.80
CA ARG A 291 -14.78 2.78 17.26
C ARG A 291 -15.96 2.09 17.94
N ASN A 292 -16.69 2.85 18.76
CA ASN A 292 -17.85 2.35 19.52
C ASN A 292 -19.04 1.92 18.65
N ASP A 293 -19.03 2.26 17.36
CA ASP A 293 -20.07 1.90 16.38
C ASP A 293 -19.78 0.58 15.64
N GLY A 294 -18.73 -0.16 16.05
CA GLY A 294 -18.33 -1.41 15.41
C GLY A 294 -17.52 -1.23 14.12
N ARG A 295 -17.15 0.00 13.78
CA ARG A 295 -16.22 0.29 12.67
C ARG A 295 -14.80 0.39 13.19
N LEU A 296 -13.86 0.15 12.30
CA LEU A 296 -12.47 0.50 12.47
C LEU A 296 -12.19 1.80 11.72
N HIS A 297 -11.29 2.62 12.24
CA HIS A 297 -10.99 3.92 11.69
C HIS A 297 -9.48 4.20 11.69
N ALA A 298 -8.98 4.73 10.58
CA ALA A 298 -7.63 5.25 10.46
C ALA A 298 -7.67 6.64 9.80
N GLU A 299 -6.71 7.49 10.15
CA GLU A 299 -6.52 8.80 9.55
C GLU A 299 -5.17 8.85 8.84
N ILE A 300 -5.18 9.29 7.58
CA ILE A 300 -3.94 9.49 6.84
C ILE A 300 -3.93 10.89 6.22
N GLY A 301 -2.78 11.54 6.32
CA GLY A 301 -2.47 12.80 5.66
C GLY A 301 -1.38 12.60 4.61
N SER A 302 -1.40 13.40 3.55
CA SER A 302 -0.33 13.46 2.56
C SER A 302 0.17 14.90 2.45
N SER A 303 1.50 15.07 2.37
CA SER A 303 2.11 16.36 2.03
C SER A 303 2.19 16.60 0.51
N ALA A 304 1.74 15.63 -0.30
CA ALA A 304 1.71 15.77 -1.75
C ALA A 304 0.65 16.79 -2.19
N GLU A 305 0.89 17.43 -3.35
CA GLU A 305 -0.12 18.26 -4.00
C GLU A 305 -1.37 17.40 -4.31
N PRO A 306 -2.61 17.93 -4.16
CA PRO A 306 -3.83 17.14 -4.35
C PRO A 306 -3.96 16.44 -5.72
N ASP A 307 -3.44 17.07 -6.78
CA ASP A 307 -3.41 16.51 -8.14
C ASP A 307 -2.35 15.40 -8.32
N ARG A 308 -1.48 15.21 -7.32
CA ARG A 308 -0.35 14.28 -7.31
C ARG A 308 -0.35 13.35 -6.11
N LEU A 309 -1.52 13.13 -5.49
CA LEU A 309 -1.61 12.19 -4.38
C LEU A 309 -1.05 10.83 -4.78
N PRO A 310 -0.15 10.22 -4.00
CA PRO A 310 0.30 8.87 -4.24
C PRO A 310 -0.85 7.88 -4.01
N ALA A 311 -0.73 6.67 -4.54
CA ALA A 311 -1.67 5.59 -4.26
C ALA A 311 -1.74 5.30 -2.76
N ILE A 312 -2.88 4.80 -2.27
CA ILE A 312 -3.02 4.36 -0.88
C ILE A 312 -2.74 2.86 -0.83
N ARG A 313 -2.06 2.42 0.22
CA ARG A 313 -1.82 1.01 0.49
C ARG A 313 -2.50 0.62 1.78
N ILE A 314 -3.14 -0.54 1.75
CA ILE A 314 -3.57 -1.25 2.95
C ILE A 314 -2.72 -2.50 3.11
N ARG A 315 -2.39 -2.86 4.35
CA ARG A 315 -1.68 -4.09 4.69
C ARG A 315 -2.29 -4.75 5.92
N VAL A 316 -2.17 -6.07 5.97
CA VAL A 316 -2.57 -6.90 7.10
C VAL A 316 -1.39 -7.74 7.53
N MET A 317 -1.04 -7.66 8.81
CA MET A 317 0.11 -8.37 9.36
C MET A 317 -0.31 -9.76 9.88
N THR A 318 0.44 -10.82 9.58
CA THR A 318 0.24 -12.14 10.18
C THR A 318 0.64 -12.10 11.66
N SER A 319 -0.17 -12.74 12.51
CA SER A 319 0.01 -12.79 13.96
C SER A 319 1.32 -13.45 14.41
N ASP A 320 2.09 -14.05 13.49
CA ASP A 320 3.38 -14.69 13.75
C ASP A 320 4.60 -13.77 13.74
N THR A 321 4.43 -12.54 13.27
CA THR A 321 5.56 -11.61 13.14
C THR A 321 5.70 -10.73 14.38
N VAL A 322 6.56 -11.08 15.34
CA VAL A 322 6.90 -10.16 16.45
C VAL A 322 7.71 -8.99 15.88
N LEU A 323 7.13 -7.77 15.87
CA LEU A 323 7.87 -6.56 15.49
C LEU A 323 8.84 -6.21 16.64
N PRO A 324 10.16 -6.07 16.40
CA PRO A 324 11.11 -5.57 17.39
C PRO A 324 11.04 -4.06 17.57
#